data_AF-A0DTC9-F1
#
_entry.id   AF-A0DTC9-F1
#
_cell.length_a   1.000
_cell.length_b   1.000
_cell.length_c   1.000
_cell.angle_alpha   90.00
_cell.angle_beta   90.00
_cell.angle_gamma   90.00
#
_symmetry.space_group_name_H-M   'P 1'
#
loop_
_entity.id
_entity.type
_entity.pdbx_description
1 polymer ?
#
loop_
_entity_poly.entity_id
_entity_poly.type
_entity_poly.pdbx_seq_one_letter_code
_entity_poly.pdbx_strand_id
1 'polypeptide(L)'
;MIYQFQQIFDQQSLIPGCSYFKDGQCLKCFEGWNIQDLSNQCKPICGDNLIYGTEECDDGNLSPFDGCFNCKFQCAKNCKICEFGRCIQCQFGYKLKSQYCYPVCGDALTLDSEECDDGNIEKFDGCYKCNNSCQIECKLCVNQLCFQCQDGWQLISNMCEQVCNDNLLAILSIEQCDNNDDSYCNDCVQLCQDNCISCLTYNQCEFCRHPFELVNGVCTSICGDSIVIVGFEQCDDGNDIQFDGCYQCQLQCSFGCILCQNNNICAECDPSLAKLNERTMKCEQIQDDIQLNEEIVEV
;
A
#
# COMPACT_ATOMS: atom_id res chain seq x y z
N MET A 1 -17.44 53.90 -68.31
CA MET A 1 -16.98 53.06 -69.44
C MET A 1 -16.90 51.64 -68.93
N ILE A 2 -17.94 50.86 -69.16
CA ILE A 2 -18.05 49.45 -68.79
C ILE A 2 -17.79 48.69 -70.09
N TYR A 3 -16.65 48.00 -70.20
CA TYR A 3 -16.37 47.13 -71.32
C TYR A 3 -16.96 45.74 -71.03
N GLN A 4 -17.97 45.37 -71.83
CA GLN A 4 -18.44 44.01 -72.00
C GLN A 4 -17.31 43.13 -72.53
N PHE A 5 -17.11 41.96 -71.91
CA PHE A 5 -16.60 40.78 -72.59
C PHE A 5 -17.59 39.63 -72.33
N GLN A 6 -18.48 39.43 -73.30
CA GLN A 6 -19.06 38.11 -73.53
C GLN A 6 -17.98 37.26 -74.18
N GLN A 7 -17.67 36.10 -73.59
CA GLN A 7 -17.22 34.93 -74.34
C GLN A 7 -17.44 33.65 -73.52
N ILE A 8 -18.36 32.82 -74.03
CA ILE A 8 -18.46 31.35 -73.90
C ILE A 8 -18.95 30.83 -72.54
N PHE A 9 -20.28 30.87 -72.38
CA PHE A 9 -21.01 29.82 -71.66
C PHE A 9 -21.06 28.58 -72.56
N ASP A 10 -20.16 27.63 -72.36
CA ASP A 10 -20.33 26.26 -72.84
C ASP A 10 -20.46 25.33 -71.63
N GLN A 11 -21.48 24.47 -71.72
CA GLN A 11 -21.98 23.47 -70.78
C GLN A 11 -20.96 22.79 -69.83
N GLN A 12 -20.60 23.44 -68.73
CA GLN A 12 -19.84 22.82 -67.64
C GLN A 12 -20.75 22.53 -66.44
N SER A 13 -21.56 21.48 -66.56
CA SER A 13 -21.88 20.64 -65.39
C SER A 13 -20.60 19.89 -65.01
N LEU A 14 -19.65 20.59 -64.39
CA LEU A 14 -18.37 20.06 -63.95
C LEU A 14 -18.63 18.92 -62.96
N ILE A 15 -18.38 17.69 -63.38
CA ILE A 15 -18.29 16.54 -62.47
C ILE A 15 -17.25 16.92 -61.40
N PRO A 16 -17.61 16.94 -60.10
CA PRO A 16 -16.68 17.29 -59.04
C PRO A 16 -15.43 16.40 -59.09
N GLY A 17 -14.25 17.01 -58.94
CA GLY A 17 -12.99 16.27 -58.99
C GLY A 17 -12.51 15.88 -60.39
N CYS A 18 -13.22 16.26 -61.46
CA CYS A 18 -12.85 15.91 -62.82
C CYS A 18 -11.91 16.93 -63.47
N SER A 19 -10.72 16.48 -63.88
CA SER A 19 -9.73 17.30 -64.60
C SER A 19 -9.88 17.22 -66.13
N TYR A 20 -10.48 16.14 -66.66
CA TYR A 20 -10.79 16.00 -68.09
C TYR A 20 -12.11 15.25 -68.30
N PHE A 21 -13.07 15.92 -68.95
CA PHE A 21 -14.42 15.43 -69.20
C PHE A 21 -14.71 15.36 -70.70
N LYS A 22 -15.35 14.27 -71.15
CA LYS A 22 -15.77 14.09 -72.54
C LYS A 22 -17.05 13.23 -72.59
N ASP A 23 -18.00 13.59 -73.46
CA ASP A 23 -19.21 12.80 -73.76
C ASP A 23 -20.04 12.37 -72.52
N GLY A 24 -20.15 13.21 -71.49
CA GLY A 24 -20.92 12.88 -70.29
C GLY A 24 -20.15 12.12 -69.20
N GLN A 25 -18.87 11.82 -69.42
CA GLN A 25 -18.05 10.99 -68.55
C GLN A 25 -16.76 11.71 -68.13
N CYS A 26 -16.36 11.53 -66.87
CA CYS A 26 -15.03 11.96 -66.46
C CYS A 26 -14.00 10.92 -66.90
N LEU A 27 -12.95 11.34 -67.60
CA LEU A 27 -11.88 10.46 -68.08
C LEU A 27 -10.58 10.62 -67.27
N LYS A 28 -10.43 11.74 -66.55
CA LYS A 28 -9.29 11.97 -65.65
C LYS A 28 -9.72 12.80 -64.45
N CYS A 29 -9.32 12.37 -63.26
CA CYS A 29 -9.57 13.08 -62.00
C CYS A 29 -8.42 14.04 -61.66
N PHE A 30 -8.64 14.96 -60.71
CA PHE A 30 -7.57 15.71 -60.05
C PHE A 30 -6.76 14.81 -59.11
N GLU A 31 -5.58 15.26 -58.68
CA GLU A 31 -4.80 14.59 -57.65
C GLU A 31 -5.60 14.49 -56.34
N GLY A 32 -5.54 13.36 -55.63
CA GLY A 32 -6.38 13.06 -54.47
C GLY A 32 -7.79 12.55 -54.81
N TRP A 33 -8.07 12.23 -56.08
CA TRP A 33 -9.36 11.68 -56.53
C TRP A 33 -9.15 10.43 -57.39
N ASN A 34 -10.00 9.42 -57.20
CA ASN A 34 -10.01 8.19 -58.00
C ASN A 34 -11.28 8.10 -58.86
N ILE A 35 -11.14 7.59 -60.08
CA ILE A 35 -12.27 7.34 -60.97
C ILE A 35 -13.02 6.09 -60.48
N GLN A 36 -14.34 6.18 -60.36
CA GLN A 36 -15.17 5.02 -60.08
C GLN A 36 -15.59 4.38 -61.40
N ASP A 37 -15.01 3.21 -61.70
CA ASP A 37 -15.17 2.51 -62.99
C ASP A 37 -16.63 2.27 -63.42
N LEU A 38 -17.55 2.16 -62.47
CA LEU A 38 -18.98 1.89 -62.72
C LEU A 38 -19.81 3.15 -62.99
N SER A 39 -19.35 4.33 -62.55
CA SER A 39 -20.11 5.59 -62.61
C SER A 39 -19.44 6.67 -63.44
N ASN A 40 -18.17 6.49 -63.85
CA ASN A 40 -17.34 7.50 -64.51
C ASN A 40 -17.35 8.86 -63.79
N GLN A 41 -17.47 8.80 -62.46
CA GLN A 41 -17.38 9.94 -61.55
C GLN A 41 -16.10 9.82 -60.73
N CYS A 42 -15.53 10.96 -60.37
CA CYS A 42 -14.40 11.00 -59.46
C CYS A 42 -14.92 10.98 -58.01
N LYS A 43 -14.34 10.13 -57.17
CA LYS A 43 -14.52 10.15 -55.72
C LYS A 43 -13.19 10.52 -55.05
N PRO A 44 -13.20 11.36 -54.00
CA PRO A 44 -12.02 11.62 -53.18
C PRO A 44 -11.40 10.31 -52.65
N ILE A 45 -10.07 10.27 -52.57
CA ILE A 45 -9.33 9.11 -52.07
C ILE A 45 -9.26 9.20 -50.55
N CYS A 46 -9.89 8.23 -49.89
CA CYS A 46 -9.84 8.16 -48.45
C CYS A 46 -8.56 7.51 -47.92
N GLY A 47 -7.93 8.13 -46.94
CA GLY A 47 -6.70 7.72 -46.28
C GLY A 47 -5.43 8.31 -46.92
N ASP A 48 -5.53 9.41 -47.66
CA ASP A 48 -4.38 10.08 -48.30
C ASP A 48 -3.88 11.33 -47.55
N ASN A 49 -4.45 11.62 -46.37
CA ASN A 49 -4.27 12.82 -45.54
C ASN A 49 -4.77 14.14 -46.17
N LEU A 50 -5.53 14.07 -47.25
CA LEU A 50 -6.15 15.24 -47.87
C LEU A 50 -7.65 15.17 -47.67
N ILE A 51 -8.29 16.32 -47.46
CA ILE A 51 -9.76 16.39 -47.33
C ILE A 51 -10.28 17.14 -48.54
N TYR A 52 -10.94 16.42 -49.44
CA TYR A 52 -11.54 16.96 -50.65
C TYR A 52 -13.02 16.61 -50.80
N GLY A 53 -13.77 17.53 -51.40
CA GLY A 53 -15.13 17.28 -51.85
C GLY A 53 -16.07 16.84 -50.72
N THR A 54 -16.45 15.56 -50.75
CA THR A 54 -17.46 14.96 -49.85
C THR A 54 -16.88 14.33 -48.57
N GLU A 55 -15.57 14.37 -48.39
CA GLU A 55 -14.89 13.86 -47.20
C GLU A 55 -15.18 14.78 -46.01
N GLU A 56 -15.56 14.17 -44.88
CA GLU A 56 -15.75 14.90 -43.63
C GLU A 56 -14.45 14.92 -42.81
N CYS A 57 -13.60 13.93 -43.02
CA CYS A 57 -12.30 13.74 -42.38
C CYS A 57 -11.40 12.88 -43.29
N ASP A 58 -10.10 12.94 -43.03
CA ASP A 58 -9.08 12.00 -43.53
C ASP A 58 -7.93 11.98 -42.52
N ASP A 59 -7.58 10.80 -42.01
CA ASP A 59 -6.48 10.61 -41.04
C ASP A 59 -5.37 9.71 -41.59
N GLY A 60 -5.27 9.61 -42.92
CA GLY A 60 -4.18 8.91 -43.59
C GLY A 60 -4.27 7.40 -43.54
N ASN A 61 -5.41 6.85 -43.10
CA ASN A 61 -5.61 5.41 -43.04
C ASN A 61 -7.10 5.00 -43.22
N LEU A 62 -7.41 3.71 -43.10
CA LEU A 62 -8.77 3.16 -43.23
C LEU A 62 -9.14 2.28 -42.02
N SER A 63 -8.52 2.53 -40.88
CA SER A 63 -8.77 1.78 -39.65
C SER A 63 -10.10 2.24 -39.05
N PRO A 64 -10.92 1.32 -38.53
CA PRO A 64 -12.15 1.72 -37.86
C PRO A 64 -11.87 2.18 -36.43
N PHE A 65 -12.70 3.09 -35.94
CA PHE A 65 -12.78 3.59 -34.56
C PHE A 65 -11.59 4.44 -34.06
N ASP A 66 -10.75 4.96 -34.96
CA ASP A 66 -9.64 5.87 -34.64
C ASP A 66 -9.97 7.36 -34.81
N GLY A 67 -11.12 7.67 -35.41
CA GLY A 67 -11.62 9.02 -35.59
C GLY A 67 -12.19 9.26 -36.97
N CYS A 68 -11.68 8.56 -37.99
CA CYS A 68 -12.13 8.69 -39.35
C CYS A 68 -12.18 7.33 -40.06
N PHE A 69 -13.38 6.92 -40.50
CA PHE A 69 -13.52 5.68 -41.25
C PHE A 69 -14.39 5.90 -42.47
N ASN A 70 -13.90 5.45 -43.63
CA ASN A 70 -14.54 5.73 -44.92
C ASN A 70 -14.82 7.23 -45.14
N CYS A 71 -13.93 8.09 -44.65
CA CYS A 71 -13.98 9.55 -44.79
C CYS A 71 -15.24 10.19 -44.19
N LYS A 72 -15.75 9.51 -43.18
CA LYS A 72 -16.80 9.96 -42.27
C LYS A 72 -16.25 9.89 -40.87
N PHE A 73 -16.60 10.88 -40.05
CA PHE A 73 -16.21 10.86 -38.65
C PHE A 73 -16.75 9.60 -37.99
N GLN A 74 -15.86 8.83 -37.36
CA GLN A 74 -16.23 7.64 -36.61
C GLN A 74 -15.70 7.74 -35.20
N CYS A 75 -16.55 7.49 -34.22
CA CYS A 75 -16.19 7.58 -32.83
C CYS A 75 -15.47 6.31 -32.36
N ALA A 76 -14.55 6.48 -31.41
CA ALA A 76 -13.96 5.35 -30.68
C ALA A 76 -15.06 4.51 -29.99
N LYS A 77 -14.79 3.20 -29.84
CA LYS A 77 -15.67 2.30 -29.07
C LYS A 77 -15.83 2.80 -27.64
N ASN A 78 -17.00 2.53 -27.06
CA ASN A 78 -17.34 2.90 -25.68
C ASN A 78 -17.24 4.41 -25.39
N CYS A 79 -17.31 5.24 -26.44
CA CYS A 79 -17.41 6.68 -26.32
C CYS A 79 -18.87 7.11 -26.13
N LYS A 80 -19.14 7.93 -25.10
CA LYS A 80 -20.46 8.49 -24.79
C LYS A 80 -20.71 9.82 -25.49
N ILE A 81 -19.74 10.73 -25.45
CA ILE A 81 -19.80 12.03 -26.14
C ILE A 81 -18.66 12.09 -27.13
N CYS A 82 -19.00 12.25 -28.40
CA CYS A 82 -18.06 12.29 -29.50
C CYS A 82 -18.39 13.46 -30.42
N GLU A 83 -17.40 14.28 -30.72
CA GLU A 83 -17.53 15.44 -31.59
C GLU A 83 -16.46 15.36 -32.67
N PHE A 84 -16.87 15.38 -33.94
CA PHE A 84 -15.96 15.35 -35.09
C PHE A 84 -14.91 14.22 -35.01
N GLY A 85 -15.36 13.00 -34.69
CA GLY A 85 -14.49 11.81 -34.57
C GLY A 85 -13.64 11.76 -33.30
N ARG A 86 -13.69 12.79 -32.45
CA ARG A 86 -12.93 12.85 -31.20
C ARG A 86 -13.80 12.47 -30.03
N CYS A 87 -13.35 11.47 -29.27
CA CYS A 87 -14.03 11.12 -28.03
C CYS A 87 -13.72 12.17 -26.94
N ILE A 88 -14.78 12.74 -26.37
CA ILE A 88 -14.72 13.73 -25.29
C ILE A 88 -15.03 13.07 -23.94
N GLN A 89 -15.98 12.12 -23.92
CA GLN A 89 -16.37 11.42 -22.71
C GLN A 89 -16.63 9.95 -23.00
N CYS A 90 -16.05 9.07 -22.20
CA CYS A 90 -16.31 7.63 -22.26
C CYS A 90 -17.59 7.23 -21.53
N GLN A 91 -18.08 6.03 -21.82
CA GLN A 91 -19.15 5.39 -21.06
C GLN A 91 -18.70 5.06 -19.63
N PHE A 92 -19.65 4.74 -18.76
CA PHE A 92 -19.35 4.32 -17.38
C PHE A 92 -18.50 3.04 -17.39
N GLY A 93 -17.49 2.96 -16.51
CA GLY A 93 -16.49 1.89 -16.49
C GLY A 93 -15.34 2.04 -17.47
N TYR A 94 -15.24 3.18 -18.19
CA TYR A 94 -14.15 3.43 -19.13
C TYR A 94 -13.45 4.77 -18.88
N LYS A 95 -12.14 4.80 -19.14
CA LYS A 95 -11.27 5.97 -19.03
C LYS A 95 -10.68 6.36 -20.37
N LEU A 96 -10.76 7.66 -20.66
CA LEU A 96 -10.22 8.24 -21.89
C LEU A 96 -8.69 8.29 -21.83
N LYS A 97 -8.02 7.69 -22.81
CA LYS A 97 -6.58 7.77 -23.03
C LYS A 97 -6.30 7.78 -24.53
N SER A 98 -5.57 8.78 -25.01
CA SER A 98 -5.20 8.90 -26.43
C SER A 98 -6.38 8.79 -27.41
N GLN A 99 -7.53 9.42 -27.10
CA GLN A 99 -8.79 9.36 -27.86
C GLN A 99 -9.55 8.02 -27.81
N TYR A 100 -9.03 7.01 -27.12
CA TYR A 100 -9.69 5.72 -26.92
C TYR A 100 -10.20 5.59 -25.48
N CYS A 101 -11.26 4.81 -25.32
CA CYS A 101 -11.85 4.48 -24.02
C CYS A 101 -11.37 3.09 -23.61
N TYR A 102 -10.53 3.02 -22.57
CA TYR A 102 -10.05 1.76 -22.00
C TYR A 102 -10.85 1.43 -20.75
N PRO A 103 -11.16 0.15 -20.50
CA PRO A 103 -11.88 -0.22 -19.29
C PRO A 103 -11.02 0.06 -18.05
N VAL A 104 -11.69 0.34 -16.93
CA VAL A 104 -11.06 0.81 -15.70
C VAL A 104 -10.89 -0.33 -14.74
N CYS A 105 -9.63 -0.73 -14.55
CA CYS A 105 -9.32 -1.74 -13.58
C CYS A 105 -9.46 -1.26 -12.12
N GLY A 106 -10.08 -2.09 -11.29
CA GLY A 106 -10.33 -1.91 -9.88
C GLY A 106 -11.64 -1.17 -9.57
N ASP A 107 -12.62 -1.20 -10.48
CA ASP A 107 -13.94 -0.58 -10.28
C ASP A 107 -15.08 -1.58 -10.02
N ALA A 108 -14.73 -2.86 -9.87
CA ALA A 108 -15.60 -4.01 -9.67
C ALA A 108 -16.55 -4.29 -10.85
N LEU A 109 -16.22 -3.81 -12.05
CA LEU A 109 -16.90 -4.16 -13.30
C LEU A 109 -15.94 -4.96 -14.17
N THR A 110 -16.43 -6.04 -14.79
CA THR A 110 -15.63 -6.78 -15.78
C THR A 110 -16.14 -6.44 -17.18
N LEU A 111 -15.35 -5.68 -17.94
CA LEU A 111 -15.73 -5.12 -19.23
C LEU A 111 -14.75 -5.50 -20.35
N ASP A 112 -15.29 -5.79 -21.54
CA ASP A 112 -14.58 -6.02 -22.83
C ASP A 112 -13.24 -6.78 -22.73
N SER A 113 -12.15 -6.08 -22.41
CA SER A 113 -10.77 -6.60 -22.38
C SER A 113 -10.26 -7.00 -20.98
N GLU A 114 -11.10 -6.94 -19.95
CA GLU A 114 -10.75 -7.35 -18.58
C GLU A 114 -11.05 -8.83 -18.38
N GLU A 115 -10.07 -9.59 -17.90
CA GLU A 115 -10.28 -11.01 -17.56
C GLU A 115 -10.91 -11.17 -16.16
N CYS A 116 -10.66 -10.19 -15.29
CA CYS A 116 -11.16 -10.09 -13.91
C CYS A 116 -11.21 -8.62 -13.48
N ASP A 117 -12.00 -8.31 -12.46
CA ASP A 117 -11.93 -7.07 -11.68
C ASP A 117 -12.54 -7.32 -10.29
N ASP A 118 -11.71 -7.25 -9.25
CA ASP A 118 -12.12 -7.48 -7.85
C ASP A 118 -12.29 -6.18 -7.06
N GLY A 119 -12.39 -5.03 -7.76
CA GLY A 119 -12.60 -3.73 -7.14
C GLY A 119 -11.35 -3.11 -6.53
N ASN A 120 -10.16 -3.66 -6.82
CA ASN A 120 -8.91 -3.07 -6.39
C ASN A 120 -7.76 -3.32 -7.41
N ILE A 121 -6.52 -2.95 -7.06
CA ILE A 121 -5.32 -3.14 -7.91
C ILE A 121 -4.16 -3.78 -7.14
N GLU A 122 -4.49 -4.48 -6.06
CA GLU A 122 -3.55 -5.21 -5.23
C GLU A 122 -3.02 -6.42 -6.00
N LYS A 123 -1.87 -6.91 -5.56
CA LYS A 123 -1.28 -8.10 -6.15
C LYS A 123 -1.71 -9.29 -5.32
N PHE A 124 -1.88 -10.42 -5.98
CA PHE A 124 -2.00 -11.75 -5.37
C PHE A 124 -3.29 -12.04 -4.58
N ASP A 125 -4.30 -11.18 -4.70
CA ASP A 125 -5.66 -11.40 -4.17
C ASP A 125 -6.61 -12.08 -5.17
N GLY A 126 -6.15 -12.29 -6.40
CA GLY A 126 -6.88 -12.97 -7.46
C GLY A 126 -6.95 -12.19 -8.76
N CYS A 127 -6.85 -10.85 -8.69
CA CYS A 127 -6.89 -10.01 -9.88
C CYS A 127 -5.88 -8.85 -9.80
N TYR A 128 -4.89 -8.85 -10.69
CA TYR A 128 -3.92 -7.76 -10.77
C TYR A 128 -3.86 -7.15 -12.16
N LYS A 129 -4.13 -5.84 -12.25
CA LYS A 129 -4.21 -5.10 -13.53
C LYS A 129 -5.15 -5.78 -14.53
N CYS A 130 -6.27 -6.29 -14.03
CA CYS A 130 -7.35 -6.89 -14.81
C CYS A 130 -6.94 -8.12 -15.60
N ASN A 131 -5.84 -8.72 -15.13
CA ASN A 131 -5.46 -10.07 -15.44
C ASN A 131 -5.52 -10.86 -14.15
N ASN A 132 -5.98 -12.08 -14.33
CA ASN A 132 -5.97 -13.11 -13.33
C ASN A 132 -4.59 -13.23 -12.66
N SER A 133 -4.54 -13.14 -11.33
CA SER A 133 -3.33 -13.25 -10.51
C SER A 133 -3.44 -14.43 -9.56
N CYS A 134 -2.34 -15.14 -9.30
CA CYS A 134 -2.31 -16.20 -8.29
C CYS A 134 -1.92 -15.68 -6.90
N GLN A 135 -2.10 -16.52 -5.89
CA GLN A 135 -1.58 -16.35 -4.53
C GLN A 135 -0.06 -16.07 -4.51
N ILE A 136 0.42 -15.27 -3.56
CA ILE A 136 1.83 -14.87 -3.47
C ILE A 136 2.72 -16.06 -3.12
N GLU A 137 2.17 -16.98 -2.35
CA GLU A 137 2.73 -18.26 -1.92
C GLU A 137 2.89 -19.25 -3.08
N CYS A 138 2.35 -18.95 -4.27
CA CYS A 138 2.46 -19.83 -5.42
C CYS A 138 3.78 -19.61 -6.18
N LYS A 139 4.69 -20.59 -6.16
CA LYS A 139 5.93 -20.61 -6.96
C LYS A 139 5.64 -20.79 -8.46
N LEU A 140 4.66 -21.63 -8.81
CA LEU A 140 4.28 -21.91 -10.21
C LEU A 140 2.79 -21.69 -10.44
N CYS A 141 2.47 -20.52 -10.99
CA CYS A 141 1.11 -20.09 -11.31
C CYS A 141 0.85 -20.21 -12.82
N VAL A 142 -0.23 -20.90 -13.21
CA VAL A 142 -0.73 -20.90 -14.60
C VAL A 142 -2.25 -20.75 -14.57
N ASN A 143 -2.78 -19.70 -15.19
CA ASN A 143 -4.23 -19.43 -15.31
C ASN A 143 -4.98 -19.50 -13.97
N GLN A 144 -4.50 -18.79 -12.93
CA GLN A 144 -5.05 -18.80 -11.55
C GLN A 144 -4.88 -20.09 -10.77
N LEU A 145 -4.38 -21.14 -11.40
CA LEU A 145 -4.15 -22.41 -10.75
C LEU A 145 -2.70 -22.45 -10.29
N CYS A 146 -2.51 -22.66 -8.99
CA CYS A 146 -1.22 -22.98 -8.47
C CYS A 146 -0.88 -24.45 -8.73
N PHE A 147 0.35 -24.70 -9.17
CA PHE A 147 0.90 -26.03 -9.40
C PHE A 147 2.06 -26.36 -8.47
N GLN A 148 2.64 -25.34 -7.85
CA GLN A 148 3.72 -25.50 -6.89
C GLN A 148 3.70 -24.33 -5.90
N CYS A 149 3.70 -24.64 -4.61
CA CYS A 149 3.73 -23.66 -3.54
C CYS A 149 5.16 -23.35 -3.08
N GLN A 150 5.29 -22.23 -2.37
CA GLN A 150 6.50 -21.87 -1.62
C GLN A 150 6.79 -22.87 -0.51
N ASP A 151 8.00 -22.85 0.03
CA ASP A 151 8.39 -23.80 1.06
C ASP A 151 7.52 -23.59 2.29
N GLY A 152 7.01 -24.69 2.85
CA GLY A 152 6.09 -24.64 3.99
C GLY A 152 4.60 -24.65 3.64
N TRP A 153 4.22 -24.45 2.38
CA TRP A 153 2.81 -24.34 1.97
C TRP A 153 2.33 -25.61 1.27
N GLN A 154 1.10 -26.06 1.57
CA GLN A 154 0.50 -27.22 0.93
C GLN A 154 -0.34 -26.85 -0.28
N LEU A 155 -0.20 -27.63 -1.36
CA LEU A 155 -1.03 -27.46 -2.54
C LEU A 155 -2.35 -28.24 -2.38
N ILE A 156 -3.43 -27.54 -2.06
CA ILE A 156 -4.79 -28.09 -1.89
C ILE A 156 -5.69 -27.46 -2.95
N SER A 157 -6.30 -28.29 -3.81
CA SER A 157 -7.23 -27.83 -4.86
C SER A 157 -6.68 -26.69 -5.75
N ASN A 158 -5.40 -26.77 -6.10
CA ASN A 158 -4.67 -25.78 -6.89
C ASN A 158 -4.50 -24.40 -6.19
N MET A 159 -4.64 -24.39 -4.87
CA MET A 159 -4.37 -23.25 -3.99
C MET A 159 -3.27 -23.65 -3.01
N CYS A 160 -2.44 -22.69 -2.62
CA CYS A 160 -1.49 -22.84 -1.51
C CYS A 160 -2.21 -22.49 -0.22
N GLU A 161 -2.35 -23.49 0.65
CA GLU A 161 -2.97 -23.38 1.96
C GLU A 161 -1.90 -23.66 3.03
N GLN A 162 -1.99 -22.91 4.13
CA GLN A 162 -1.24 -23.18 5.35
C GLN A 162 -1.95 -24.30 6.13
N VAL A 163 -1.22 -25.35 6.53
CA VAL A 163 -1.80 -26.53 7.17
C VAL A 163 -1.00 -26.89 8.41
N CYS A 164 -1.60 -26.60 9.56
CA CYS A 164 -1.05 -26.97 10.85
C CYS A 164 -0.85 -28.49 11.00
N ASN A 165 0.23 -28.89 11.67
CA ASN A 165 0.58 -30.27 12.01
C ASN A 165 0.93 -31.14 10.81
N ASP A 166 1.56 -30.56 9.81
CA ASP A 166 2.06 -31.26 8.62
C ASP A 166 3.60 -31.45 8.61
N ASN A 167 4.30 -30.98 9.64
CA ASN A 167 5.77 -30.94 9.75
C ASN A 167 6.46 -29.93 8.80
N LEU A 168 5.71 -28.95 8.28
CA LEU A 168 6.18 -27.86 7.44
C LEU A 168 5.74 -26.52 8.06
N LEU A 169 6.62 -25.51 8.00
CA LEU A 169 6.31 -24.16 8.47
C LEU A 169 6.08 -23.25 7.25
N ALA A 170 4.85 -22.81 7.01
CA ALA A 170 4.51 -21.90 5.92
C ALA A 170 5.23 -20.56 6.07
N ILE A 171 6.29 -20.37 5.28
CA ILE A 171 7.13 -19.16 5.31
C ILE A 171 6.28 -17.94 4.93
N LEU A 172 6.43 -16.84 5.69
CA LEU A 172 5.66 -15.59 5.54
C LEU A 172 4.15 -15.70 5.81
N SER A 173 3.72 -16.75 6.50
CA SER A 173 2.33 -16.94 6.92
C SER A 173 2.09 -16.59 8.41
N ILE A 174 0.85 -16.77 8.88
CA ILE A 174 0.52 -16.67 10.32
C ILE A 174 0.83 -17.96 11.09
N GLU A 175 1.24 -19.03 10.42
CA GLU A 175 1.73 -20.26 11.01
C GLU A 175 3.11 -20.02 11.64
N GLN A 176 3.12 -19.74 12.93
CA GLN A 176 4.35 -19.50 13.70
C GLN A 176 4.95 -20.79 14.24
N CYS A 177 4.15 -21.85 14.32
CA CYS A 177 4.54 -23.18 14.77
C CYS A 177 3.60 -24.21 14.13
N ASP A 178 4.10 -25.44 14.00
CA ASP A 178 3.43 -26.50 13.25
C ASP A 178 3.24 -27.79 14.09
N ASN A 179 4.12 -28.09 15.05
CA ASN A 179 4.01 -29.32 15.84
C ASN A 179 3.17 -29.17 17.12
N ASN A 180 2.16 -30.03 17.29
CA ASN A 180 1.54 -30.36 18.58
C ASN A 180 2.51 -30.97 19.63
N ASP A 181 3.77 -31.25 19.27
CA ASP A 181 4.80 -31.76 20.18
C ASP A 181 5.61 -30.64 20.87
N ASP A 182 5.48 -29.39 20.38
CA ASP A 182 5.81 -28.22 21.18
C ASP A 182 4.61 -27.94 22.07
N SER A 183 4.76 -28.17 23.37
CA SER A 183 3.74 -27.97 24.41
C SER A 183 3.20 -26.53 24.52
N TYR A 184 3.60 -25.66 23.59
CA TYR A 184 3.37 -24.24 23.49
C TYR A 184 2.92 -23.81 22.08
N CYS A 185 2.37 -24.71 21.27
CA CYS A 185 1.73 -24.36 19.99
C CYS A 185 0.20 -24.58 20.12
N ASN A 186 -0.61 -23.53 19.95
CA ASN A 186 -2.07 -23.65 19.94
C ASN A 186 -2.63 -22.91 18.73
N ASP A 187 -3.48 -23.59 17.94
CA ASP A 187 -4.03 -23.08 16.69
C ASP A 187 -2.96 -22.46 15.75
N CYS A 188 -1.78 -23.09 15.66
CA CYS A 188 -0.62 -22.68 14.82
C CYS A 188 0.04 -21.35 15.21
N VAL A 189 -0.31 -20.83 16.38
CA VAL A 189 0.29 -19.64 16.98
C VAL A 189 1.18 -20.06 18.14
N GLN A 190 2.39 -19.51 18.17
CA GLN A 190 3.34 -19.74 19.25
C GLN A 190 2.75 -19.14 20.55
N LEU A 191 2.55 -19.98 21.58
CA LEU A 191 2.23 -19.51 22.91
C LEU A 191 3.49 -18.91 23.52
N CYS A 192 3.43 -17.62 23.81
CA CYS A 192 4.44 -16.92 24.59
C CYS A 192 4.05 -16.86 26.06
N GLN A 193 5.04 -16.61 26.93
CA GLN A 193 4.80 -16.25 28.33
C GLN A 193 3.87 -15.03 28.46
N ASP A 194 3.23 -14.91 29.63
CA ASP A 194 2.39 -13.77 29.95
C ASP A 194 3.15 -12.44 29.76
N ASN A 195 2.43 -11.44 29.27
CA ASN A 195 2.96 -10.10 28.94
C ASN A 195 3.97 -10.06 27.77
N CYS A 196 4.26 -11.18 27.12
CA CYS A 196 5.04 -11.23 25.90
C CYS A 196 4.14 -11.07 24.64
N ILE A 197 4.56 -10.24 23.68
CA ILE A 197 3.90 -10.03 22.40
C ILE A 197 4.40 -11.03 21.35
N SER A 198 5.71 -11.29 21.33
CA SER A 198 6.38 -12.17 20.37
C SER A 198 7.56 -12.86 21.03
N CYS A 199 7.76 -14.15 20.74
CA CYS A 199 8.78 -14.97 21.37
C CYS A 199 9.36 -15.99 20.37
N LEU A 200 10.63 -16.34 20.56
CA LEU A 200 11.32 -17.40 19.80
C LEU A 200 11.00 -18.80 20.37
N THR A 201 10.79 -18.87 21.68
CA THR A 201 10.30 -20.04 22.41
C THR A 201 9.45 -19.53 23.57
N TYR A 202 8.67 -20.39 24.23
CA TYR A 202 7.84 -19.99 25.38
C TYR A 202 8.62 -19.16 26.42
N ASN A 203 9.89 -19.50 26.69
CA ASN A 203 10.74 -18.83 27.69
C ASN A 203 11.67 -17.74 27.12
N GLN A 204 11.55 -17.40 25.84
CA GLN A 204 12.43 -16.43 25.17
C GLN A 204 11.60 -15.40 24.42
N CYS A 205 11.15 -14.39 25.15
CA CYS A 205 10.45 -13.25 24.61
C CYS A 205 11.39 -12.33 23.81
N GLU A 206 10.89 -11.74 22.72
CA GLU A 206 11.54 -10.69 21.95
C GLU A 206 10.93 -9.31 22.24
N PHE A 207 9.62 -9.25 22.50
CA PHE A 207 8.90 -8.00 22.71
C PHE A 207 7.88 -8.13 23.83
N CYS A 208 7.97 -7.26 24.83
CA CYS A 208 7.04 -7.19 25.96
C CYS A 208 5.91 -6.19 25.71
N ARG A 209 4.73 -6.46 26.29
CA ARG A 209 3.64 -5.47 26.38
C ARG A 209 4.04 -4.41 27.39
N HIS A 210 3.73 -3.16 27.12
CA HIS A 210 3.84 -2.10 28.12
C HIS A 210 2.86 -2.39 29.29
N PRO A 211 3.25 -2.25 30.57
CA PRO A 211 4.48 -1.64 31.11
C PRO A 211 5.54 -2.66 31.59
N PHE A 212 5.89 -3.63 30.74
CA PHE A 212 6.94 -4.59 31.02
C PHE A 212 8.17 -4.34 30.13
N GLU A 213 9.36 -4.54 30.68
CA GLU A 213 10.63 -4.52 29.96
C GLU A 213 11.20 -5.92 29.76
N LEU A 214 12.06 -6.05 28.75
CA LEU A 214 12.68 -7.32 28.42
C LEU A 214 14.00 -7.48 29.19
N VAL A 215 14.02 -8.39 30.16
CA VAL A 215 15.21 -8.74 30.93
C VAL A 215 15.51 -10.23 30.76
N ASN A 216 16.65 -10.55 30.13
CA ASN A 216 17.10 -11.92 29.85
C ASN A 216 16.07 -12.82 29.15
N GLY A 217 15.28 -12.26 28.23
CA GLY A 217 14.27 -13.01 27.48
C GLY A 217 12.95 -13.20 28.24
N VAL A 218 12.77 -12.57 29.41
CA VAL A 218 11.55 -12.60 30.20
C VAL A 218 11.02 -11.18 30.36
N CYS A 219 9.71 -11.01 30.33
CA CYS A 219 9.07 -9.72 30.58
C CYS A 219 8.93 -9.47 32.09
N THR A 220 9.69 -8.50 32.60
CA THR A 220 9.64 -8.07 34.00
C THR A 220 9.00 -6.68 34.08
N SER A 221 8.36 -6.38 35.21
CA SER A 221 7.78 -5.04 35.40
C SER A 221 8.89 -3.99 35.50
N ILE A 222 8.60 -2.76 35.07
CA ILE A 222 9.59 -1.69 34.99
C ILE A 222 9.55 -0.92 36.30
N CYS A 223 10.66 -0.94 37.04
CA CYS A 223 10.74 -0.14 38.24
C CYS A 223 11.08 1.32 37.94
N GLY A 224 10.28 2.22 38.51
CA GLY A 224 10.42 3.66 38.38
C GLY A 224 9.66 4.27 37.21
N ASP A 225 8.64 3.61 36.67
CA ASP A 225 7.83 4.13 35.55
C ASP A 225 6.53 4.83 35.99
N SER A 226 6.35 4.99 37.31
CA SER A 226 5.15 5.52 37.97
C SER A 226 3.90 4.66 37.86
N ILE A 227 4.04 3.38 37.49
CA ILE A 227 2.93 2.42 37.39
C ILE A 227 3.19 1.31 38.39
N VAL A 228 2.22 1.02 39.27
CA VAL A 228 2.31 -0.11 40.20
C VAL A 228 1.52 -1.28 39.68
N ILE A 229 2.20 -2.37 39.30
CA ILE A 229 1.55 -3.60 38.84
C ILE A 229 1.33 -4.56 40.03
N VAL A 230 0.06 -4.71 40.44
CA VAL A 230 -0.33 -5.57 41.56
C VAL A 230 0.13 -7.02 41.34
N GLY A 231 0.93 -7.54 42.27
CA GLY A 231 1.47 -8.90 42.22
C GLY A 231 2.87 -9.01 41.62
N PHE A 232 3.34 -7.96 40.93
CA PHE A 232 4.71 -7.86 40.43
C PHE A 232 5.53 -6.85 41.25
N GLU A 233 4.88 -5.77 41.71
CA GLU A 233 5.53 -4.65 42.41
C GLU A 233 4.79 -4.33 43.71
N GLN A 234 5.54 -3.95 44.74
CA GLN A 234 4.97 -3.46 46.00
C GLN A 234 4.82 -1.94 46.02
N CYS A 235 5.62 -1.24 45.23
CA CYS A 235 5.66 0.20 45.08
C CYS A 235 6.26 0.57 43.72
N ASP A 236 6.02 1.80 43.30
CA ASP A 236 6.74 2.52 42.23
C ASP A 236 6.58 4.02 42.51
N ASP A 237 7.68 4.76 42.62
CA ASP A 237 7.68 6.20 42.88
C ASP A 237 8.29 7.03 41.72
N GLY A 238 8.34 6.43 40.52
CA GLY A 238 8.82 7.10 39.31
C GLY A 238 10.34 7.17 39.19
N ASN A 239 11.08 6.43 40.02
CA ASN A 239 12.52 6.22 39.89
C ASN A 239 12.97 4.87 40.51
N ASP A 240 14.26 4.52 40.41
CA ASP A 240 14.85 3.32 41.04
C ASP A 240 16.10 3.70 41.86
N ILE A 241 15.92 4.62 42.82
CA ILE A 241 16.98 5.12 43.71
C ILE A 241 16.90 4.39 45.06
N GLN A 242 18.04 4.05 45.64
CA GLN A 242 18.06 3.45 46.97
C GLN A 242 17.67 4.47 48.05
N PHE A 243 16.92 4.01 49.05
CA PHE A 243 16.58 4.72 50.29
C PHE A 243 15.69 5.96 50.14
N ASP A 244 15.02 6.14 49.00
CA ASP A 244 14.05 7.20 48.81
C ASP A 244 12.61 6.73 49.00
N GLY A 245 12.39 5.42 49.10
CA GLY A 245 11.13 4.80 49.50
C GLY A 245 10.75 3.56 48.71
N CYS A 246 11.19 3.49 47.45
CA CYS A 246 10.95 2.36 46.60
C CYS A 246 12.23 2.03 45.83
N TYR A 247 12.74 0.81 46.00
CA TYR A 247 13.94 0.36 45.29
C TYR A 247 13.76 -1.09 44.86
N GLN A 248 14.11 -1.40 43.62
CA GLN A 248 13.83 -2.72 43.01
C GLN A 248 12.36 -3.16 43.22
N CYS A 249 11.46 -2.16 43.22
CA CYS A 249 10.01 -2.33 43.34
C CYS A 249 9.57 -3.02 44.63
N GLN A 250 10.43 -2.93 45.64
CA GLN A 250 10.16 -3.28 47.02
C GLN A 250 10.16 -2.01 47.86
N LEU A 251 9.26 -1.97 48.85
CA LEU A 251 9.25 -0.87 49.81
C LEU A 251 10.56 -0.88 50.58
N GLN A 252 11.27 0.25 50.55
CA GLN A 252 12.52 0.42 51.27
C GLN A 252 12.38 1.57 52.27
N CYS A 253 12.81 1.34 53.51
CA CYS A 253 12.89 2.44 54.46
C CYS A 253 13.99 3.43 54.02
N SER A 254 13.82 4.70 54.40
CA SER A 254 14.84 5.73 54.19
C SER A 254 16.17 5.38 54.87
N PHE A 255 17.27 5.96 54.40
CA PHE A 255 18.63 5.60 54.83
C PHE A 255 18.76 5.62 56.34
N GLY A 256 19.23 4.54 56.96
CA GLY A 256 19.40 4.45 58.41
C GLY A 256 18.10 4.34 59.20
N CYS A 257 16.95 4.09 58.57
CA CYS A 257 15.67 3.85 59.23
C CYS A 257 15.43 2.35 59.46
N ILE A 258 15.14 1.95 60.70
CA ILE A 258 14.82 0.57 61.10
C ILE A 258 13.32 0.30 61.09
N LEU A 259 12.50 1.33 61.36
CA LEU A 259 11.04 1.23 61.39
C LEU A 259 10.43 2.35 60.54
N CYS A 260 9.92 2.03 59.35
CA CYS A 260 9.24 2.99 58.48
C CYS A 260 7.73 2.74 58.39
N GLN A 261 6.97 3.83 58.26
CA GLN A 261 5.53 3.83 57.99
C GLN A 261 5.28 4.22 56.53
N ASN A 262 4.05 3.97 56.04
CA ASN A 262 3.63 4.37 54.69
C ASN A 262 4.00 5.85 54.40
N ASN A 263 4.53 6.15 53.20
CA ASN A 263 5.05 7.44 52.74
C ASN A 263 6.45 7.85 53.28
N ASN A 264 7.38 6.92 53.49
CA ASN A 264 8.79 7.20 53.86
C ASN A 264 9.00 7.94 55.18
N ILE A 265 8.01 7.87 56.07
CA ILE A 265 8.11 8.41 57.42
C ILE A 265 8.88 7.41 58.26
N CYS A 266 10.02 7.81 58.80
CA CYS A 266 10.78 6.99 59.72
C CYS A 266 10.29 7.19 61.16
N ALA A 267 9.95 6.10 61.83
CA ALA A 267 9.59 6.07 63.24
C ALA A 267 10.80 5.75 64.14
N GLU A 268 11.80 5.02 63.64
CA GLU A 268 13.00 4.67 64.41
C GLU A 268 14.22 4.54 63.50
N CYS A 269 15.32 5.24 63.83
CA CYS A 269 16.59 5.19 63.11
C CYS A 269 17.57 4.23 63.78
N ASP A 270 18.44 3.60 62.99
CA ASP A 270 19.57 2.82 63.47
C ASP A 270 20.50 3.74 64.28
N PRO A 271 20.59 3.56 65.60
CA PRO A 271 21.35 4.44 66.47
C PRO A 271 22.86 4.41 66.18
N SER A 272 23.35 3.42 65.43
CA SER A 272 24.74 3.32 65.00
C SER A 272 25.06 4.07 63.70
N LEU A 273 24.05 4.38 62.88
CA LEU A 273 24.23 4.97 61.55
C LEU A 273 23.67 6.39 61.44
N ALA A 274 22.55 6.68 62.10
CA ALA A 274 21.81 7.93 61.89
C ALA A 274 20.97 8.36 63.10
N LYS A 275 20.60 9.65 63.16
CA LYS A 275 19.67 10.21 64.14
C LYS A 275 18.38 10.67 63.46
N LEU A 276 17.23 10.47 64.11
CA LEU A 276 15.93 10.91 63.60
C LEU A 276 15.82 12.43 63.69
N ASN A 277 15.57 13.08 62.56
CA ASN A 277 15.19 14.49 62.54
C ASN A 277 13.66 14.59 62.74
N GLU A 278 13.25 15.04 63.92
CA GLU A 278 11.82 15.14 64.32
C GLU A 278 10.99 16.11 63.47
N ARG A 279 11.59 16.98 62.65
CA ARG A 279 10.85 17.87 61.74
C ARG A 279 10.59 17.26 60.38
N THR A 280 11.55 16.47 59.88
CA THR A 280 11.48 15.85 58.55
C THR A 280 11.05 14.39 58.62
N MET A 281 11.04 13.80 59.82
CA MET A 281 10.81 12.38 60.10
C MET A 281 11.72 11.47 59.24
N LYS A 282 12.95 11.93 58.97
CA LYS A 282 13.99 11.21 58.24
C LYS A 282 15.22 11.01 59.12
N CYS A 283 15.97 9.95 58.86
CA CYS A 283 17.23 9.69 59.53
C CYS A 283 18.37 10.43 58.85
N GLU A 284 19.15 11.19 59.61
CA GLU A 284 20.31 11.93 59.13
C GLU A 284 21.59 11.30 59.68
N GLN A 285 22.59 11.12 58.82
CA GLN A 285 23.86 10.49 59.17
C GLN A 285 24.53 11.25 60.34
N ILE A 286 25.08 10.50 61.30
CA ILE A 286 25.87 11.08 62.37
C ILE A 286 27.17 11.58 61.73
N GLN A 287 27.33 12.90 61.57
CA GLN A 287 28.62 13.48 61.18
C GLN A 287 29.62 13.22 62.30
N ASP A 288 30.64 12.40 62.04
CA ASP A 288 31.82 12.33 62.89
C ASP A 288 32.61 13.63 62.72
N ASP A 289 32.48 14.54 63.70
CA ASP A 289 33.37 15.68 63.86
C ASP A 289 34.79 15.17 64.16
N ILE A 290 35.55 14.81 63.13
CA ILE A 290 37.00 14.72 63.23
C ILE A 290 37.52 16.15 63.26
N GLN A 291 37.63 16.74 64.45
CA GLN A 291 38.52 17.88 64.69
C GLN A 291 39.97 17.43 64.42
N LEU A 292 40.44 17.66 63.20
CA LEU A 292 41.87 17.75 62.92
C LEU A 292 42.40 19.03 63.61
N ASN A 293 42.93 18.87 64.81
CA ASN A 293 43.81 19.88 65.41
C ASN A 293 45.10 19.94 64.57
N GLU A 294 45.19 20.94 63.70
CA GLU A 294 46.47 21.40 63.14
C GLU A 294 47.31 22.00 64.29
N GLU A 295 48.41 21.34 64.63
CA GLU A 295 49.49 21.95 65.41
C GLU A 295 50.11 23.08 64.60
N ILE A 296 50.00 24.29 65.14
CA ILE A 296 50.72 25.48 64.69
C ILE A 296 52.21 25.28 65.02
N VAL A 297 53.05 25.13 64.00
CA VAL A 297 54.50 25.33 64.09
C VAL A 297 54.80 26.76 63.64
N GLU A 298 55.01 27.66 64.59
CA GLU A 298 55.82 28.87 64.41
C GLU A 298 57.05 28.76 65.32
N VAL A 299 58.24 28.59 64.72
CA VAL A 299 59.51 29.34 64.87
C VAL A 299 60.61 28.59 64.12
#